data_AF-A0A939XFM4-F1
#
_entry.id   AF-A0A939XFM4-F1
#
_cell.length_a   1.000
_cell.length_b   1.000
_cell.length_c   1.000
_cell.angle_alpha   90.00
_cell.angle_beta   90.00
_cell.angle_gamma   90.00
#
_symmetry.space_group_name_H-M   'P 1'
#
loop_
_entity.id
_entity.type
_entity.pdbx_description
1 polymer ?
#
loop_
_entity_poly.entity_id
_entity_poly.type
_entity_poly.pdbx_seq_one_letter_code
_entity_poly.pdbx_strand_id
1 'polypeptide(L)'
;MDENQRTNEELEQQIQEAAEDQAQEYIEEKAPEVEIVDEIPTEAASETETATEAAAEELSEEVTETKTEAAAAPVKKTKKTTIGGQALIEGIMMCGPRRTAIAVRKADGSIYVEEIKKSASETFFEKVPLVRGCIRFFRQLITGTAALMKSAEISEQGADDAEEAQNNENKDGITAAIDAKDATTGAFDAEGNADGKTETIEKADAGSKAKKAAPKKSESKLDQWADKHTDGVMIFAAVLGLAFSIVLFILLPRLIVDTCLHFFSAERSDSIKLNVALNFIEGVIRIVIFLTYLGLTSKMKDIARVWMYHGAEHKTIACYEAGEELTVENVRKQSRFHPRCGTAFLFIVVLVSILVFCVASVFIGVQVWWVNMLVRLALVPLVGGISYEILRFCGRHDKNALCKIFIAPGLGLQKLTTKEPTDSMIEVAIASVQAVIPENSNEDIW
;
A
#
# COMPACT_ATOMS: atom_id res chain seq x y z
N MET A 1 0.78 -11.15 49.73
CA MET A 1 0.87 -10.00 48.79
C MET A 1 2.32 -9.54 48.61
N ASP A 2 3.22 -9.77 49.59
CA ASP A 2 4.62 -9.32 49.56
C ASP A 2 5.59 -10.13 48.68
N GLU A 3 5.31 -11.40 48.36
CA GLU A 3 6.29 -12.24 47.64
C GLU A 3 6.36 -11.91 46.13
N ASN A 4 5.21 -11.57 45.52
CA ASN A 4 5.12 -11.18 44.10
C ASN A 4 5.66 -9.77 43.82
N GLN A 5 5.64 -8.87 44.81
CA GLN A 5 6.21 -7.53 44.66
C GLN A 5 7.74 -7.56 44.73
N ARG A 6 8.31 -8.35 45.65
CA ARG A 6 9.77 -8.56 45.73
C ARG A 6 10.35 -9.16 44.46
N THR A 7 9.70 -10.17 43.88
CA THR A 7 10.17 -10.77 42.61
C THR A 7 10.10 -9.82 41.42
N ASN A 8 9.18 -8.84 41.43
CA ASN A 8 9.11 -7.85 40.35
C ASN A 8 10.19 -6.77 40.50
N GLU A 9 10.48 -6.33 41.72
CA GLU A 9 11.57 -5.37 41.98
C GLU A 9 12.95 -6.00 41.67
N GLU A 10 13.16 -7.28 42.01
CA GLU A 10 14.38 -8.02 41.65
C GLU A 10 14.52 -8.21 40.13
N LEU A 11 13.41 -8.43 39.42
CA LEU A 11 13.42 -8.56 37.96
C LEU A 11 13.69 -7.23 37.27
N GLU A 12 13.15 -6.12 37.79
CA GLU A 12 13.43 -4.77 37.29
C GLU A 12 14.90 -4.39 37.51
N GLN A 13 15.49 -4.76 38.66
CA GLN A 13 16.91 -4.57 38.91
C GLN A 13 17.79 -5.36 37.94
N GLN A 14 17.46 -6.63 37.68
CA GLN A 14 18.22 -7.45 36.72
C GLN A 14 18.12 -6.93 35.28
N ILE A 15 16.99 -6.35 34.89
CA ILE A 15 16.81 -5.74 33.56
C ILE A 15 17.63 -4.45 33.44
N GLN A 16 17.70 -3.66 34.51
CA GLN A 16 18.49 -2.43 34.57
C GLN A 16 19.99 -2.74 34.46
N GLU A 17 20.49 -3.71 35.23
CA GLU A 17 21.89 -4.12 35.25
C GLU A 17 22.32 -4.73 33.90
N ALA A 18 21.46 -5.56 33.28
CA ALA A 18 21.72 -6.09 31.94
C ALA A 18 21.72 -5.03 30.83
N ALA A 19 20.95 -3.94 31.01
CA ALA A 19 20.94 -2.81 30.07
C ALA A 19 22.20 -1.94 30.20
N GLU A 20 22.73 -1.79 31.42
CA GLU A 20 23.98 -1.09 31.69
C GLU A 20 25.18 -1.88 31.14
N ASP A 21 25.23 -3.20 31.35
CA ASP A 21 26.27 -4.07 30.78
C ASP A 21 26.28 -4.03 29.24
N GLN A 22 25.12 -4.07 28.59
CA GLN A 22 25.03 -3.94 27.13
C GLN A 22 25.47 -2.56 26.63
N ALA A 23 25.21 -1.50 27.40
CA ALA A 23 25.66 -0.16 27.05
C ALA A 23 27.19 -0.05 27.16
N GLN A 24 27.78 -0.72 28.15
CA GLN A 24 29.22 -0.72 28.38
C GLN A 24 29.98 -1.55 27.32
N GLU A 25 29.43 -2.71 26.93
CA GLU A 25 29.95 -3.53 25.83
C GLU A 25 29.92 -2.77 24.48
N TYR A 26 28.85 -2.00 24.24
CA TYR A 26 28.72 -1.16 23.03
C TYR A 26 29.73 0.01 22.98
N ILE A 27 30.14 0.51 24.15
CA ILE A 27 31.15 1.58 24.26
C ILE A 27 32.55 1.01 24.02
N GLU A 28 32.85 -0.18 24.55
CA GLU A 28 34.14 -0.85 24.29
C GLU A 28 34.29 -1.32 22.84
N GLU A 29 33.23 -1.78 22.18
CA GLU A 29 33.28 -2.24 20.77
C GLU A 29 33.50 -1.10 19.76
N LYS A 30 33.21 0.15 20.14
CA LYS A 30 33.23 1.32 19.23
C LYS A 30 34.28 2.38 19.52
N ALA A 31 35.19 2.16 20.48
CA ALA A 31 36.29 3.08 20.70
C ALA A 31 37.31 3.01 19.53
N PRO A 32 37.60 4.11 18.81
CA PRO A 32 38.57 4.09 17.73
C PRO A 32 40.01 4.02 18.27
N GLU A 33 40.81 3.06 17.78
CA GLU A 33 42.27 3.05 17.92
C GLU A 33 42.86 4.30 17.23
N VAL A 34 43.51 5.17 18.02
CA VAL A 34 44.32 6.27 17.48
C VAL A 34 45.79 5.87 17.61
N GLU A 35 46.37 5.56 16.46
CA GLU A 35 47.79 5.31 16.22
C GLU A 35 48.57 6.65 16.32
N ILE A 36 49.54 6.71 17.23
CA ILE A 36 50.39 7.90 17.46
C ILE A 36 51.67 7.74 16.63
N VAL A 37 51.98 8.72 15.78
CA VAL A 37 53.24 8.82 15.02
C VAL A 37 54.31 9.55 15.85
N ASP A 38 55.38 8.81 16.15
CA ASP A 38 56.82 9.11 16.32
C ASP A 38 57.34 10.43 16.96
N GLU A 39 58.08 10.24 18.08
CA GLU A 39 59.44 10.75 18.43
C GLU A 39 59.72 12.28 18.45
N ILE A 40 60.33 12.98 19.44
CA ILE A 40 61.49 12.78 20.36
C ILE A 40 61.40 13.85 21.54
N PRO A 41 62.34 14.03 22.51
CA PRO A 41 62.37 13.47 23.86
C PRO A 41 62.39 14.47 25.07
N THR A 42 62.27 13.86 26.26
CA THR A 42 62.92 14.17 27.56
C THR A 42 62.56 15.42 28.36
N GLU A 43 61.99 15.12 29.54
CA GLU A 43 62.31 15.66 30.88
C GLU A 43 62.24 17.19 31.10
N ALA A 44 61.20 17.64 31.80
CA ALA A 44 61.29 17.92 33.24
C ALA A 44 59.98 18.55 33.71
N ALA A 45 59.39 17.95 34.73
CA ALA A 45 58.21 18.42 35.43
C ALA A 45 58.44 19.77 36.12
N SER A 46 57.44 20.65 36.05
CA SER A 46 56.91 21.34 37.24
C SER A 46 55.60 22.05 36.91
N GLU A 47 54.51 21.44 37.36
CA GLU A 47 53.41 22.08 38.09
C GLU A 47 52.96 23.47 37.58
N THR A 48 52.06 23.46 36.60
CA THR A 48 51.09 24.54 36.36
C THR A 48 49.70 23.93 36.08
N GLU A 49 49.29 23.00 36.95
CA GLU A 49 47.90 22.55 37.09
C GLU A 49 47.12 23.60 37.89
N THR A 50 46.70 24.71 37.30
CA THR A 50 45.69 25.58 37.94
C THR A 50 44.94 26.52 36.99
N ALA A 51 45.31 26.61 35.71
CA ALA A 51 44.67 27.54 34.76
C ALA A 51 43.90 26.86 33.61
N THR A 52 43.91 25.53 33.51
CA THR A 52 43.31 24.78 32.39
C THR A 52 42.03 24.03 32.74
N GLU A 53 41.68 23.87 34.01
CA GLU A 53 40.41 23.23 34.41
C GLU A 53 39.21 24.17 34.29
N ALA A 54 39.33 25.44 34.71
CA ALA A 54 38.20 26.37 34.71
C ALA A 54 37.67 26.71 33.30
N ALA A 55 38.54 26.71 32.28
CA ALA A 55 38.15 26.96 30.89
C ALA A 55 37.61 25.70 30.18
N ALA A 56 37.94 24.51 30.69
CA ALA A 56 37.41 23.25 30.18
C ALA A 56 36.01 22.96 30.75
N GLU A 57 35.72 23.43 31.96
CA GLU A 57 34.43 23.26 32.64
C GLU A 57 33.32 24.10 31.98
N GLU A 58 33.56 25.39 31.68
CA GLU A 58 32.59 26.23 30.96
C GLU A 58 32.31 25.75 29.52
N LEU A 59 33.31 25.24 28.81
CA LEU A 59 33.10 24.65 27.47
C LEU A 59 32.38 23.29 27.53
N SER A 60 32.48 22.58 28.66
CA SER A 60 31.79 21.31 28.86
C SER A 60 30.31 21.52 29.19
N GLU A 61 29.96 22.56 29.95
CA GLU A 61 28.56 22.87 30.28
C GLU A 61 27.76 23.32 29.04
N GLU A 62 28.32 24.19 28.19
CA GLU A 62 27.66 24.69 26.97
C GLU A 62 27.48 23.58 25.89
N VAL A 63 28.42 22.63 25.83
CA VAL A 63 28.32 21.44 24.96
C VAL A 63 27.36 20.40 25.57
N THR A 64 27.21 20.33 26.89
CA THR A 64 26.23 19.43 27.52
C THR A 64 24.79 19.93 27.37
N GLU A 65 24.50 21.23 27.44
CA GLU A 65 23.13 21.72 27.23
C GLU A 65 22.65 21.51 25.78
N THR A 66 23.51 21.75 24.78
CA THR A 66 23.16 21.52 23.37
C THR A 66 23.07 20.03 22.98
N LYS A 67 23.75 19.14 23.71
CA LYS A 67 23.71 17.70 23.44
C LYS A 67 22.59 16.96 24.18
N THR A 68 22.05 17.56 25.25
CA THR A 68 20.98 16.94 26.06
C THR A 68 19.59 17.12 25.41
N GLU A 69 19.35 18.17 24.61
CA GLU A 69 18.14 18.24 23.77
C GLU A 69 18.20 17.35 22.52
N ALA A 70 19.40 16.98 22.04
CA ALA A 70 19.57 16.18 20.83
C ALA A 70 19.61 14.66 21.07
N ALA A 71 19.71 14.21 22.32
CA ALA A 71 19.95 12.82 22.67
C ALA A 71 18.84 12.21 23.56
N ALA A 72 17.58 12.47 23.24
CA ALA A 72 16.47 11.65 23.73
C ALA A 72 15.23 11.76 22.82
N ALA A 73 15.39 11.51 21.51
CA ALA A 73 14.24 11.05 20.75
C ALA A 73 13.85 9.69 21.35
N PRO A 74 12.65 9.53 21.95
CA PRO A 74 12.25 8.25 22.52
C PRO A 74 12.32 7.22 21.40
N VAL A 75 12.91 6.05 21.67
CA VAL A 75 12.81 4.89 20.77
C VAL A 75 11.31 4.61 20.63
N LYS A 76 10.69 5.16 19.57
CA LYS A 76 9.26 5.04 19.32
C LYS A 76 8.95 3.56 19.20
N LYS A 77 8.17 3.03 20.15
CA LYS A 77 7.65 1.67 20.06
C LYS A 77 6.94 1.53 18.72
N THR A 78 7.48 0.70 17.84
CA THR A 78 6.87 0.40 16.55
C THR A 78 5.56 -0.34 16.80
N LYS A 79 4.45 0.31 16.48
CA LYS A 79 3.10 -0.23 16.65
C LYS A 79 2.72 -0.94 15.37
N LYS A 80 2.37 -2.22 15.45
CA LYS A 80 1.77 -2.93 14.30
C LYS A 80 0.28 -2.66 14.26
N THR A 81 -0.18 -1.98 13.21
CA THR A 81 -1.58 -1.64 13.04
C THR A 81 -2.31 -2.66 12.19
N THR A 82 -3.56 -2.97 12.56
CA THR A 82 -4.58 -3.69 11.77
C THR A 82 -5.11 -2.89 10.59
N ILE A 83 -4.81 -1.59 10.52
CA ILE A 83 -5.14 -0.76 9.38
C ILE A 83 -4.37 -1.29 8.16
N GLY A 84 -5.11 -1.54 7.09
CA GLY A 84 -4.56 -1.91 5.79
C GLY A 84 -5.40 -1.31 4.68
N GLY A 85 -4.82 -1.20 3.48
CA GLY A 85 -5.49 -0.55 2.37
C GLY A 85 -5.53 -1.35 1.09
N GLN A 86 -6.10 -0.69 0.08
CA GLN A 86 -6.08 -1.09 -1.31
C GLN A 86 -5.99 0.16 -2.17
N ALA A 87 -5.05 0.17 -3.12
CA ALA A 87 -5.00 1.21 -4.15
C ALA A 87 -6.20 1.13 -5.10
N LEU A 88 -6.75 2.29 -5.44
CA LEU A 88 -7.88 2.48 -6.34
C LEU A 88 -7.47 3.33 -7.56
N ILE A 89 -8.42 3.61 -8.45
CA ILE A 89 -8.23 4.59 -9.52
C ILE A 89 -8.26 5.98 -8.88
N GLU A 90 -7.18 6.74 -9.03
CA GLU A 90 -6.99 8.05 -8.38
C GLU A 90 -7.19 8.08 -6.85
N GLY A 91 -7.09 6.94 -6.17
CA GLY A 91 -7.50 6.87 -4.77
C GLY A 91 -6.95 5.70 -3.98
N ILE A 92 -7.33 5.67 -2.71
CA ILE A 92 -6.96 4.64 -1.74
C ILE A 92 -8.17 4.33 -0.87
N MET A 93 -8.47 3.03 -0.70
CA MET A 93 -9.36 2.55 0.34
C MET A 93 -8.52 2.13 1.55
N MET A 94 -8.85 2.63 2.74
CA MET A 94 -8.26 2.19 4.00
C MET A 94 -9.30 1.49 4.87
N CYS A 95 -8.90 0.43 5.55
CA CYS A 95 -9.74 -0.40 6.39
C CYS A 95 -9.19 -0.41 7.83
N GLY A 96 -9.76 0.41 8.70
CA GLY A 96 -9.48 0.37 10.14
C GLY A 96 -10.40 -0.57 10.92
N PRO A 97 -10.29 -0.65 12.26
CA PRO A 97 -11.09 -1.55 13.08
C PRO A 97 -12.60 -1.29 12.99
N ARG A 98 -13.00 -0.01 12.99
CA ARG A 98 -14.42 0.41 13.05
C ARG A 98 -14.95 1.06 11.79
N ARG A 99 -14.08 1.55 10.92
CA ARG A 99 -14.44 2.30 9.71
C ARG A 99 -13.61 1.82 8.52
N THR A 100 -14.18 1.94 7.35
CA THR A 100 -13.47 1.92 6.08
C THR A 100 -13.58 3.31 5.48
N ALA A 101 -12.48 3.88 4.99
CA ALA A 101 -12.50 5.15 4.29
C ALA A 101 -12.09 4.94 2.83
N ILE A 102 -12.73 5.67 1.93
CA ILE A 102 -12.33 5.76 0.52
C ILE A 102 -11.94 7.20 0.28
N ALA A 103 -10.68 7.44 -0.10
CA ALA A 103 -10.20 8.75 -0.52
C ALA A 103 -9.86 8.72 -2.01
N VAL A 104 -10.40 9.65 -2.79
CA VAL A 104 -10.18 9.74 -4.25
C VAL A 104 -9.88 11.19 -4.61
N ARG A 105 -8.85 11.40 -5.43
CA ARG A 105 -8.55 12.71 -6.00
C ARG A 105 -9.41 12.94 -7.23
N LYS A 106 -10.17 14.03 -7.22
CA LYS A 106 -10.98 14.47 -8.35
C LYS A 106 -10.11 15.22 -9.38
N ALA A 107 -10.64 15.43 -10.59
CA ALA A 107 -9.93 16.13 -11.65
C ALA A 107 -9.66 17.61 -11.34
N ASP A 108 -10.50 18.24 -10.52
CA ASP A 108 -10.30 19.60 -9.98
C ASP A 108 -9.16 19.70 -8.94
N GLY A 109 -8.57 18.56 -8.55
CA GLY A 109 -7.50 18.47 -7.57
C GLY A 109 -7.98 18.33 -6.13
N SER A 110 -9.27 18.45 -5.84
CA SER A 110 -9.84 18.22 -4.51
C SER A 110 -9.82 16.74 -4.13
N ILE A 111 -9.85 16.45 -2.82
CA ILE A 111 -9.86 15.08 -2.30
C ILE A 111 -11.27 14.79 -1.78
N TYR A 112 -11.95 13.85 -2.43
CA TYR A 112 -13.17 13.25 -1.91
C TYR A 112 -12.80 12.21 -0.84
N VAL A 113 -13.42 12.29 0.33
CA VAL A 113 -13.28 11.29 1.40
C VAL A 113 -14.65 10.83 1.86
N GLU A 114 -14.85 9.52 1.90
CA GLU A 114 -16.07 8.91 2.41
C GLU A 114 -15.76 7.86 3.45
N GLU A 115 -16.46 7.95 4.58
CA GLU A 115 -16.34 7.00 5.68
C GLU A 115 -17.55 6.05 5.74
N ILE A 116 -17.27 4.76 5.74
CA ILE A 116 -18.24 3.69 5.87
C ILE A 116 -18.02 3.01 7.21
N LYS A 117 -19.01 3.09 8.11
CA LYS A 117 -18.97 2.41 9.41
C LYS A 117 -19.05 0.89 9.21
N LYS A 118 -18.17 0.15 9.87
CA LYS A 118 -18.22 -1.32 9.89
C LYS A 118 -19.24 -1.79 10.92
N SER A 119 -20.10 -2.73 10.51
CA SER A 119 -20.93 -3.47 11.47
C SER A 119 -20.03 -4.29 12.39
N ALA A 120 -20.27 -4.20 13.70
CA ALA A 120 -19.48 -4.85 14.74
C ALA A 120 -19.78 -6.35 14.92
N SER A 121 -20.76 -6.91 14.20
CA SER A 121 -21.16 -8.31 14.42
C SER A 121 -20.27 -9.28 13.63
N GLU A 122 -19.23 -9.82 14.28
CA GLU A 122 -18.58 -11.03 13.78
C GLU A 122 -19.51 -12.24 14.01
N THR A 123 -19.78 -12.97 12.94
CA THR A 123 -20.58 -14.21 13.02
C THR A 123 -19.74 -15.35 13.64
N PHE A 124 -20.39 -16.40 14.16
CA PHE A 124 -19.69 -17.57 14.71
C PHE A 124 -18.68 -18.19 13.72
N PHE A 125 -19.02 -18.20 12.43
CA PHE A 125 -18.18 -18.75 11.37
C PHE A 125 -16.88 -17.96 11.13
N GLU A 126 -16.81 -16.69 11.54
CA GLU A 126 -15.59 -15.88 11.46
C GLU A 126 -14.58 -16.20 12.56
N LYS A 127 -14.92 -17.08 13.51
CA LYS A 127 -14.01 -17.53 14.57
C LYS A 127 -13.22 -18.80 14.20
N VAL A 128 -13.74 -19.60 13.27
CA VAL A 128 -13.11 -20.86 12.85
C VAL A 128 -12.02 -20.57 11.81
N PRO A 129 -10.74 -20.95 12.05
CA PRO A 129 -9.68 -20.83 11.05
C PRO A 129 -10.09 -21.55 9.76
N LEU A 130 -9.66 -21.06 8.59
CA LEU A 130 -10.10 -21.48 7.25
C LEU A 130 -11.47 -20.97 6.82
N VAL A 131 -12.54 -21.23 7.60
CA VAL A 131 -13.89 -20.70 7.29
C VAL A 131 -13.88 -19.18 7.35
N ARG A 132 -13.26 -18.62 8.40
CA ARG A 132 -12.94 -17.20 8.50
C ARG A 132 -12.19 -16.69 7.28
N GLY A 133 -11.14 -17.39 6.87
CA GLY A 133 -10.32 -17.01 5.72
C GLY A 133 -11.15 -16.90 4.45
N CYS A 134 -12.00 -17.90 4.18
CA CYS A 134 -12.91 -17.89 3.04
C CYS A 134 -13.86 -16.68 3.09
N ILE A 135 -14.55 -16.48 4.22
CA ILE A 135 -15.51 -15.38 4.40
C ILE A 135 -14.82 -14.03 4.22
N ARG A 136 -13.68 -13.81 4.88
CA ARG A 136 -12.94 -12.55 4.82
C ARG A 136 -12.36 -12.29 3.43
N PHE A 137 -11.88 -13.32 2.74
CA PHE A 137 -11.43 -13.21 1.35
C PHE A 137 -12.57 -12.74 0.43
N PHE A 138 -13.75 -13.38 0.48
CA PHE A 138 -14.89 -12.97 -0.34
C PHE A 138 -15.40 -11.57 0.01
N ARG A 139 -15.49 -11.24 1.30
CA ARG A 139 -15.90 -9.90 1.72
C ARG A 139 -14.92 -8.85 1.20
N GLN A 140 -13.61 -9.09 1.30
CA GLN A 140 -12.60 -8.19 0.78
C GLN A 140 -12.70 -8.04 -0.74
N LEU A 141 -12.97 -9.13 -1.48
CA LEU A 141 -13.15 -9.07 -2.92
C LEU A 141 -14.36 -8.18 -3.30
N ILE A 142 -15.50 -8.37 -2.64
CA ILE A 142 -16.71 -7.58 -2.89
C ILE A 142 -16.48 -6.10 -2.55
N THR A 143 -15.98 -5.81 -1.35
CA THR A 143 -15.71 -4.44 -0.91
C THR A 143 -14.65 -3.77 -1.79
N GLY A 144 -13.59 -4.49 -2.15
CA GLY A 144 -12.52 -3.98 -3.01
C GLY A 144 -12.99 -3.67 -4.43
N THR A 145 -13.83 -4.53 -5.03
CA THR A 145 -14.41 -4.27 -6.36
C THR A 145 -15.40 -3.10 -6.32
N ALA A 146 -16.24 -3.02 -5.29
CA ALA A 146 -17.16 -1.89 -5.13
C ALA A 146 -16.41 -0.56 -4.97
N ALA A 147 -15.33 -0.54 -4.18
CA ALA A 147 -14.49 0.65 -4.02
C ALA A 147 -13.78 1.05 -5.33
N LEU A 148 -13.32 0.07 -6.12
CA LEU A 148 -12.72 0.35 -7.43
C LEU A 148 -13.72 0.99 -8.40
N MET A 149 -14.93 0.42 -8.50
CA MET A 149 -15.99 0.98 -9.34
C MET A 149 -16.35 2.40 -8.90
N LYS A 150 -16.52 2.61 -7.60
CA LYS A 150 -16.81 3.93 -7.03
C LYS A 150 -15.70 4.95 -7.30
N SER A 151 -14.43 4.54 -7.18
CA SER A 151 -13.30 5.42 -7.47
C SER A 151 -13.22 5.83 -8.93
N ALA A 152 -13.56 4.91 -9.85
CA ALA A 152 -13.59 5.20 -11.27
C ALA A 152 -14.69 6.22 -11.59
N GLU A 153 -15.90 6.01 -11.07
CA GLU A 153 -17.03 6.94 -11.25
C GLU A 153 -16.70 8.35 -10.73
N ILE A 154 -16.15 8.47 -9.52
CA ILE A 154 -15.79 9.77 -8.94
C ILE A 154 -14.66 10.47 -9.73
N SER A 155 -13.69 9.69 -10.21
CA SER A 155 -12.58 10.21 -11.01
C SER A 155 -13.03 10.68 -12.40
N GLU A 156 -14.09 10.10 -12.95
CA GLU A 156 -14.63 10.40 -14.27
C GLU A 156 -15.63 11.56 -14.22
N GLN A 157 -16.60 11.55 -13.29
CA GLN A 157 -17.56 12.67 -13.09
C GLN A 157 -16.85 14.00 -12.83
N GLY A 158 -15.78 14.00 -12.03
CA GLY A 158 -15.01 15.22 -11.80
C GLY A 158 -14.29 15.73 -13.04
N ALA A 159 -13.98 14.87 -14.02
CA ALA A 159 -13.36 15.26 -15.28
C ALA A 159 -14.37 15.92 -16.22
N ASP A 160 -15.59 15.38 -16.30
CA ASP A 160 -16.68 15.95 -17.10
C ASP A 160 -17.10 17.33 -16.56
N ASP A 161 -17.27 17.45 -15.24
CA ASP A 161 -17.61 18.72 -14.57
C ASP A 161 -16.50 19.78 -14.75
N ALA A 162 -15.22 19.37 -14.70
CA ALA A 162 -14.09 20.26 -14.91
C ALA A 162 -13.96 20.69 -16.39
N GLU A 163 -14.24 19.80 -17.34
CA GLU A 163 -14.29 20.14 -18.76
C GLU A 163 -15.47 21.06 -19.11
N GLU A 164 -16.62 20.91 -18.45
CA GLU A 164 -17.75 21.85 -18.60
C GLU A 164 -17.45 23.21 -17.97
N ALA A 165 -16.86 23.26 -16.78
CA ALA A 165 -16.46 24.51 -16.12
C ALA A 165 -15.42 25.27 -16.96
N GLN A 166 -14.39 24.60 -17.46
CA GLN A 166 -13.38 25.22 -18.33
C GLN A 166 -13.96 25.68 -19.68
N ASN A 167 -14.94 24.96 -20.24
CA ASN A 167 -15.62 25.39 -21.47
C ASN A 167 -16.53 26.61 -21.24
N ASN A 168 -17.13 26.75 -20.06
CA ASN A 168 -17.91 27.93 -19.70
C ASN A 168 -17.02 29.13 -19.42
N GLU A 169 -15.93 28.98 -18.67
CA GLU A 169 -14.95 30.07 -18.46
C GLU A 169 -14.32 30.56 -19.76
N ASN A 170 -14.02 29.65 -20.70
CA ASN A 170 -13.44 30.02 -21.99
C ASN A 170 -14.48 30.67 -22.92
N LYS A 171 -15.78 30.40 -22.74
CA LYS A 171 -16.87 31.14 -23.41
C LYS A 171 -17.02 32.53 -22.80
N ASP A 172 -16.98 32.66 -21.48
CA ASP A 172 -17.11 33.92 -20.77
C ASP A 172 -15.91 34.85 -21.01
N GLY A 173 -14.71 34.29 -21.18
CA GLY A 173 -13.51 35.02 -21.61
C GLY A 173 -13.55 35.47 -23.09
N ILE A 174 -14.23 34.71 -23.96
CA ILE A 174 -14.44 35.10 -25.36
C ILE A 174 -15.55 36.15 -25.48
N THR A 175 -16.64 36.07 -24.68
CA THR A 175 -17.68 37.10 -24.65
C THR A 175 -17.15 38.40 -24.04
N ALA A 176 -16.33 38.34 -22.98
CA ALA A 176 -15.67 39.53 -22.42
C ALA A 176 -14.69 40.21 -23.40
N ALA A 177 -14.02 39.45 -24.27
CA ALA A 177 -13.16 39.99 -25.32
C ALA A 177 -13.92 40.54 -26.54
N ILE A 178 -15.17 40.11 -26.75
CA ILE A 178 -16.07 40.65 -27.78
C ILE A 178 -16.78 41.92 -27.26
N ASP A 179 -17.14 41.97 -25.98
CA ASP A 179 -17.79 43.12 -25.35
C ASP A 179 -16.82 44.27 -25.05
N ALA A 180 -15.51 44.01 -24.93
CA ALA A 180 -14.49 45.05 -24.76
C ALA A 180 -14.15 45.85 -26.04
N LYS A 181 -14.78 45.53 -27.18
CA LYS A 181 -14.59 46.28 -28.43
C LYS A 181 -15.69 47.29 -28.75
N ASP A 182 -16.72 47.39 -27.91
CA ASP A 182 -17.88 48.26 -28.16
C ASP A 182 -18.36 48.96 -26.87
N ALA A 183 -17.45 49.67 -26.19
CA ALA A 183 -17.83 50.61 -25.13
C ALA A 183 -16.77 51.70 -24.93
N THR A 184 -16.72 52.66 -25.85
CA THR A 184 -16.27 54.01 -25.50
C THR A 184 -17.47 54.83 -25.03
N THR A 185 -17.21 55.69 -24.04
CA THR A 185 -18.05 56.75 -23.46
C THR A 185 -18.88 56.42 -22.21
N GLY A 186 -18.68 57.24 -21.17
CA GLY A 186 -19.66 57.46 -20.10
C GLY A 186 -19.10 57.37 -18.68
N ALA A 187 -18.98 58.52 -18.01
CA ALA A 187 -18.46 58.70 -16.66
C ALA A 187 -19.46 58.38 -15.51
N PHE A 188 -18.96 58.49 -14.26
CA PHE A 188 -19.60 58.81 -12.97
C PHE A 188 -19.77 57.71 -11.87
N ASP A 189 -18.97 57.91 -10.82
CA ASP A 189 -19.22 57.94 -9.35
C ASP A 189 -19.84 56.79 -8.52
N ALA A 190 -19.07 56.46 -7.46
CA ALA A 190 -19.42 56.36 -6.02
C ALA A 190 -19.97 55.05 -5.36
N GLU A 191 -19.14 54.57 -4.40
CA GLU A 191 -19.41 54.13 -3.00
C GLU A 191 -20.30 52.91 -2.67
N GLY A 192 -19.82 52.07 -1.72
CA GLY A 192 -20.72 51.36 -0.78
C GLY A 192 -20.40 49.91 -0.32
N ASN A 193 -19.35 49.75 0.50
CA ASN A 193 -19.20 48.92 1.73
C ASN A 193 -19.88 47.51 1.96
N ALA A 194 -19.01 46.59 2.45
CA ALA A 194 -19.12 45.63 3.59
C ALA A 194 -19.80 44.23 3.52
N ASP A 195 -18.91 43.25 3.80
CA ASP A 195 -18.96 42.18 4.82
C ASP A 195 -19.51 40.77 4.51
N GLY A 196 -18.63 39.77 4.72
CA GLY A 196 -18.99 38.37 4.97
C GLY A 196 -17.95 37.31 4.56
N LYS A 197 -16.85 37.17 5.33
CA LYS A 197 -15.72 36.24 5.13
C LYS A 197 -16.08 34.75 5.03
N THR A 198 -15.51 34.07 4.02
CA THR A 198 -15.17 32.63 4.03
C THR A 198 -13.67 32.54 3.72
N GLU A 199 -12.86 31.96 4.62
CA GLU A 199 -11.40 31.88 4.44
C GLU A 199 -11.02 30.60 3.68
N THR A 200 -10.81 30.75 2.37
CA THR A 200 -10.01 29.85 1.53
C THR A 200 -8.57 30.35 1.50
N ILE A 201 -7.63 29.53 1.94
CA ILE A 201 -6.20 29.81 1.77
C ILE A 201 -5.81 29.41 0.35
N GLU A 202 -5.85 30.37 -0.58
CA GLU A 202 -5.17 30.26 -1.87
C GLU A 202 -3.77 30.89 -1.76
N LYS A 203 -2.74 30.10 -2.06
CA LYS A 203 -1.46 30.64 -2.52
C LYS A 203 -1.36 30.39 -4.02
N ALA A 204 -1.53 31.47 -4.78
CA ALA A 204 -1.22 31.53 -6.19
C ALA A 204 0.30 31.54 -6.40
N ASP A 205 0.81 30.65 -7.24
CA ASP A 205 2.02 30.91 -8.01
C ASP A 205 1.68 30.72 -9.49
N ALA A 206 1.86 31.80 -10.25
CA ALA A 206 1.46 31.96 -11.63
C ALA A 206 2.58 31.43 -12.54
N GLY A 207 2.42 30.22 -13.05
CA GLY A 207 3.26 29.62 -14.07
C GLY A 207 2.48 29.29 -15.35
N SER A 208 2.15 30.31 -16.14
CA SER A 208 1.50 30.15 -17.45
C SER A 208 2.35 29.33 -18.42
N LYS A 209 1.88 28.13 -18.78
CA LYS A 209 2.22 27.47 -20.05
C LYS A 209 0.95 26.90 -20.68
N ALA A 210 0.41 27.68 -21.62
CA ALA A 210 -0.70 27.31 -22.49
C ALA A 210 -0.45 25.94 -23.16
N LYS A 211 -1.30 24.96 -22.85
CA LYS A 211 -1.36 23.68 -23.56
C LYS A 211 -2.55 23.73 -24.52
N LYS A 212 -2.22 23.73 -25.80
CA LYS A 212 -3.10 23.74 -26.97
C LYS A 212 -4.19 22.66 -26.84
N ALA A 213 -5.46 23.08 -26.83
CA ALA A 213 -6.62 22.20 -26.80
C ALA A 213 -6.62 21.25 -28.03
N ALA A 214 -6.85 19.96 -27.77
CA ALA A 214 -7.05 18.96 -28.82
C ALA A 214 -8.49 19.05 -29.37
N PRO A 215 -8.73 18.78 -30.66
CA PRO A 215 -10.06 18.86 -31.24
C PRO A 215 -10.94 17.69 -30.80
N LYS A 216 -12.20 17.99 -30.42
CA LYS A 216 -13.25 17.00 -30.09
C LYS A 216 -13.44 16.02 -31.26
N LYS A 217 -13.26 14.72 -31.01
CA LYS A 217 -13.57 13.63 -31.95
C LYS A 217 -15.09 13.53 -32.08
N SER A 218 -15.60 13.45 -33.32
CA SER A 218 -17.01 13.17 -33.60
C SER A 218 -17.41 11.82 -33.01
N GLU A 219 -18.41 11.80 -32.12
CA GLU A 219 -18.89 10.57 -31.49
C GLU A 219 -19.43 9.56 -32.50
N SER A 220 -18.96 8.32 -32.38
CA SER A 220 -19.44 7.19 -33.17
C SER A 220 -20.83 6.77 -32.68
N LYS A 221 -21.67 6.21 -33.56
CA LYS A 221 -22.98 5.64 -33.17
C LYS A 221 -22.87 4.55 -32.10
N LEU A 222 -21.67 3.96 -31.94
CA LEU A 222 -21.35 3.02 -30.88
C LEU A 222 -21.17 3.69 -29.52
N ASP A 223 -20.59 4.89 -29.49
CA ASP A 223 -20.34 5.64 -28.25
C ASP A 223 -21.70 6.07 -27.66
N GLN A 224 -22.57 6.66 -28.48
CA GLN A 224 -23.94 7.03 -28.07
C GLN A 224 -24.81 5.84 -27.66
N TRP A 225 -24.56 4.64 -28.21
CA TRP A 225 -25.27 3.43 -27.80
C TRP A 225 -24.74 2.89 -26.46
N ALA A 226 -23.43 2.97 -26.25
CA ALA A 226 -22.76 2.58 -25.01
C ALA A 226 -23.19 3.47 -23.85
N ASP A 227 -23.26 4.79 -24.05
CA ASP A 227 -23.74 5.75 -23.04
C ASP A 227 -25.21 5.54 -22.66
N LYS A 228 -26.00 5.00 -23.59
CA LYS A 228 -27.39 4.63 -23.32
C LYS A 228 -27.54 3.32 -22.53
N HIS A 229 -26.50 2.48 -22.51
CA HIS A 229 -26.49 1.17 -21.86
C HIS A 229 -25.28 1.00 -20.93
N THR A 230 -24.83 2.07 -20.28
CA THR A 230 -23.60 2.11 -19.48
C THR A 230 -23.56 0.98 -18.44
N ASP A 231 -24.66 0.74 -17.72
CA ASP A 231 -24.77 -0.35 -16.75
C ASP A 231 -24.57 -1.73 -17.39
N GLY A 232 -25.17 -1.96 -18.56
CA GLY A 232 -25.05 -3.22 -19.29
C GLY A 232 -23.65 -3.45 -19.84
N VAL A 233 -23.00 -2.39 -20.34
CA VAL A 233 -21.63 -2.44 -20.86
C VAL A 233 -20.64 -2.71 -19.73
N MET A 234 -20.80 -2.07 -18.56
CA MET A 234 -19.95 -2.31 -17.39
C MET A 234 -20.06 -3.75 -16.88
N ILE A 235 -21.29 -4.28 -16.75
CA ILE A 235 -21.50 -5.68 -16.33
C ILE A 235 -20.86 -6.64 -17.34
N PHE A 236 -21.04 -6.40 -18.64
CA PHE A 236 -20.43 -7.22 -19.68
C PHE A 236 -18.90 -7.20 -19.60
N ALA A 237 -18.29 -6.02 -19.45
CA ALA A 237 -16.85 -5.87 -19.30
C ALA A 237 -16.32 -6.59 -18.04
N ALA A 238 -17.03 -6.47 -16.92
CA ALA A 238 -16.67 -7.16 -15.67
C ALA A 238 -16.72 -8.69 -15.83
N VAL A 239 -17.78 -9.23 -16.47
CA VAL A 239 -17.93 -10.67 -16.75
C VAL A 239 -16.85 -11.15 -17.71
N LEU A 240 -16.56 -10.38 -18.76
CA LEU A 240 -15.51 -10.71 -19.73
C LEU A 240 -14.12 -10.72 -19.06
N GLY A 241 -13.83 -9.75 -18.21
CA GLY A 241 -12.58 -9.68 -17.44
C GLY A 241 -12.44 -10.87 -16.47
N LEU A 242 -13.52 -11.25 -15.78
CA LEU A 242 -13.53 -12.43 -14.91
C LEU A 242 -13.30 -13.72 -15.72
N ALA A 243 -14.00 -13.88 -16.85
CA ALA A 243 -13.83 -15.04 -17.73
C ALA A 243 -12.39 -15.12 -18.28
N PHE A 244 -11.83 -13.99 -18.72
CA PHE A 244 -10.44 -13.89 -19.14
C PHE A 244 -9.47 -14.31 -18.05
N SER A 245 -9.69 -13.85 -16.81
CA SER A 245 -8.85 -14.23 -15.65
C SER A 245 -8.92 -15.74 -15.36
N ILE A 246 -10.11 -16.34 -15.38
CA ILE A 246 -10.29 -17.80 -15.21
C ILE A 246 -9.54 -18.55 -16.31
N VAL A 247 -9.70 -18.14 -17.57
CA VAL A 247 -9.00 -18.76 -18.70
C VAL A 247 -7.48 -18.63 -18.52
N LEU A 248 -6.98 -17.43 -18.24
CA LEU A 248 -5.55 -17.15 -18.18
C LEU A 248 -4.84 -17.84 -17.00
N PHE A 249 -5.44 -17.83 -15.81
CA PHE A 249 -4.75 -18.30 -14.60
C PHE A 249 -5.13 -19.72 -14.16
N ILE A 250 -6.32 -20.19 -14.52
CA ILE A 250 -6.81 -21.52 -14.12
C ILE A 250 -6.70 -22.50 -15.28
N LEU A 251 -7.11 -22.11 -16.50
CA LEU A 251 -7.26 -23.06 -17.62
C LEU A 251 -6.02 -23.16 -18.50
N LEU A 252 -5.41 -22.02 -18.82
CA LEU A 252 -4.29 -21.92 -19.74
C LEU A 252 -3.05 -22.72 -19.29
N PRO A 253 -2.62 -22.72 -18.01
CA PRO A 253 -1.46 -23.51 -17.59
C PRO A 253 -1.64 -25.00 -17.91
N ARG A 254 -2.86 -25.51 -17.72
CA ARG A 254 -3.21 -26.90 -18.01
C ARG A 254 -3.26 -27.15 -19.52
N LEU A 255 -3.89 -26.26 -20.28
CA LEU A 255 -3.97 -26.37 -21.74
C LEU A 255 -2.56 -26.45 -22.36
N ILE A 256 -1.61 -25.67 -21.83
CA ILE A 256 -0.21 -25.70 -22.28
C ILE A 256 0.40 -27.08 -22.00
N VAL A 257 0.28 -27.60 -20.77
CA VAL A 257 0.83 -28.92 -20.41
C VAL A 257 0.23 -30.03 -21.28
N ASP A 258 -1.10 -30.04 -21.44
CA ASP A 258 -1.79 -31.07 -22.20
C ASP A 258 -1.42 -31.00 -23.70
N THR A 259 -1.30 -29.79 -24.27
CA THR A 259 -0.84 -29.58 -25.66
C THR A 259 0.61 -30.03 -25.84
N CYS A 260 1.49 -29.74 -24.88
CA CYS A 260 2.89 -30.19 -24.92
C CYS A 260 2.97 -31.72 -24.92
N LEU A 261 2.24 -32.41 -24.05
CA LEU A 261 2.23 -33.88 -24.00
C LEU A 261 1.73 -34.50 -25.31
N HIS A 262 0.66 -33.95 -25.87
CA HIS A 262 0.14 -34.38 -27.17
C HIS A 262 1.18 -34.20 -28.28
N PHE A 263 1.89 -33.07 -28.30
CA PHE A 263 2.94 -32.80 -29.29
C PHE A 263 4.13 -33.76 -29.18
N PHE A 264 4.54 -34.11 -27.96
CA PHE A 264 5.63 -35.05 -27.72
C PHE A 264 5.21 -36.53 -27.81
N SER A 265 3.97 -36.83 -28.24
CA SER A 265 3.40 -38.18 -28.28
C SER A 265 3.57 -38.93 -26.95
N ALA A 266 3.58 -38.18 -25.85
CA ALA A 266 3.73 -38.72 -24.50
C ALA A 266 2.34 -39.04 -23.97
N GLU A 267 2.04 -40.32 -23.78
CA GLU A 267 0.82 -40.72 -23.08
C GLU A 267 0.92 -40.34 -21.61
N ARG A 268 -0.18 -39.79 -21.08
CA ARG A 268 -0.30 -39.56 -19.64
C ARG A 268 -0.43 -40.92 -18.96
N SER A 269 0.68 -41.46 -18.49
CA SER A 269 0.68 -42.68 -17.67
C SER A 269 0.01 -42.42 -16.32
N ASP A 270 -0.76 -43.38 -15.83
CA ASP A 270 -1.37 -43.39 -14.49
C ASP A 270 -0.34 -43.47 -13.34
N SER A 271 0.95 -43.52 -13.66
CA SER A 271 2.03 -43.48 -12.68
C SER A 271 1.94 -42.22 -11.82
N ILE A 272 1.81 -42.41 -10.50
CA ILE A 272 1.77 -41.33 -9.50
C ILE A 272 2.94 -40.35 -9.70
N LYS A 273 4.15 -40.86 -9.97
CA LYS A 273 5.35 -40.05 -10.19
C LYS A 273 5.23 -39.09 -11.38
N LEU A 274 4.68 -39.57 -12.50
CA LEU A 274 4.50 -38.75 -13.70
C LEU A 274 3.44 -37.68 -13.46
N ASN A 275 2.32 -38.03 -12.81
CA ASN A 275 1.27 -37.06 -12.47
C ASN A 275 1.77 -35.96 -11.53
N VAL A 276 2.56 -36.30 -10.52
CA VAL A 276 3.20 -35.32 -9.63
C VAL A 276 4.14 -34.41 -10.42
N ALA A 277 4.97 -34.96 -11.32
CA ALA A 277 5.87 -34.17 -12.16
C ALA A 277 5.11 -33.20 -13.08
N LEU A 278 4.02 -33.65 -13.71
CA LEU A 278 3.19 -32.81 -14.57
C LEU A 278 2.48 -31.69 -13.80
N ASN A 279 1.97 -31.97 -12.60
CA ASN A 279 1.37 -30.94 -11.74
C ASN A 279 2.41 -29.91 -11.29
N PHE A 280 3.66 -30.33 -11.04
CA PHE A 280 4.74 -29.41 -10.73
C PHE A 280 5.07 -28.49 -11.92
N ILE A 281 5.16 -29.06 -13.14
CA ILE A 281 5.36 -28.29 -14.38
C ILE A 281 4.20 -27.31 -14.61
N GLU A 282 2.95 -27.75 -14.42
CA GLU A 282 1.76 -26.86 -14.47
C GLU A 282 1.92 -25.69 -13.50
N GLY A 283 2.42 -25.95 -12.29
CA GLY A 283 2.68 -24.91 -11.29
C GLY A 283 3.77 -23.93 -11.70
N VAL A 284 4.88 -24.40 -12.28
CA VAL A 284 5.94 -23.53 -12.83
C VAL A 284 5.40 -22.66 -13.96
N ILE A 285 4.66 -23.25 -14.91
CA ILE A 285 4.02 -22.52 -16.01
C ILE A 285 3.06 -21.45 -15.47
N ARG A 286 2.27 -21.77 -14.44
CA ARG A 286 1.38 -20.80 -13.79
C ARG A 286 2.14 -19.62 -13.19
N ILE A 287 3.27 -19.86 -12.49
CA ILE A 287 4.11 -18.78 -11.95
C ILE A 287 4.68 -17.92 -13.09
N VAL A 288 5.16 -18.54 -14.17
CA VAL A 288 5.68 -17.80 -15.33
C VAL A 288 4.59 -16.92 -15.95
N ILE A 289 3.39 -17.47 -16.23
CA ILE A 289 2.25 -16.71 -16.76
C ILE A 289 1.89 -15.54 -15.84
N PHE A 290 1.84 -15.78 -14.53
CA PHE A 290 1.56 -14.75 -13.53
C PHE A 290 2.58 -13.62 -13.55
N LEU A 291 3.88 -13.95 -13.54
CA LEU A 291 4.95 -12.95 -13.60
C LEU A 291 4.97 -12.20 -14.94
N THR A 292 4.73 -12.89 -16.05
CA THR A 292 4.63 -12.28 -17.38
C THR A 292 3.45 -11.32 -17.44
N TYR A 293 2.27 -11.73 -16.98
CA TYR A 293 1.07 -10.87 -16.93
C TYR A 293 1.32 -9.62 -16.10
N LEU A 294 1.90 -9.77 -14.92
CA LEU A 294 2.24 -8.64 -14.06
C LEU A 294 3.24 -7.71 -14.74
N GLY A 295 4.29 -8.26 -15.37
CA GLY A 295 5.29 -7.48 -16.10
C GLY A 295 4.75 -6.74 -17.32
N LEU A 296 3.76 -7.31 -18.02
CA LEU A 296 3.11 -6.68 -19.17
C LEU A 296 2.18 -5.56 -18.74
N THR A 297 1.30 -5.83 -17.78
CA THR A 297 0.42 -4.81 -17.21
C THR A 297 1.23 -3.66 -16.61
N SER A 298 2.39 -3.97 -15.98
CA SER A 298 3.42 -3.02 -15.49
C SER A 298 3.86 -1.89 -16.41
N LYS A 299 3.63 -2.05 -17.72
CA LYS A 299 4.01 -1.06 -18.73
C LYS A 299 2.87 -0.09 -19.09
N MET A 300 1.64 -0.37 -18.67
CA MET A 300 0.48 0.50 -18.90
C MET A 300 0.49 1.70 -17.94
N LYS A 301 0.20 2.91 -18.44
CA LYS A 301 0.28 4.15 -17.66
C LYS A 301 -0.73 4.21 -16.52
N ASP A 302 -1.95 3.75 -16.77
CA ASP A 302 -3.04 3.81 -15.78
C ASP A 302 -2.75 2.88 -14.61
N ILE A 303 -2.29 1.67 -14.91
CA ILE A 303 -1.89 0.72 -13.86
C ILE A 303 -0.59 1.19 -13.16
N ALA A 304 0.32 1.86 -13.89
CA ALA A 304 1.48 2.52 -13.29
C ALA A 304 1.10 3.54 -12.23
N ARG A 305 0.00 4.25 -12.48
CA ARG A 305 -0.56 5.20 -11.54
C ARG A 305 -1.16 4.52 -10.31
N VAL A 306 -1.88 3.42 -10.49
CA VAL A 306 -2.37 2.61 -9.36
C VAL A 306 -1.22 2.08 -8.50
N TRP A 307 -0.08 1.65 -9.08
CA TRP A 307 1.08 1.24 -8.26
C TRP A 307 1.75 2.40 -7.50
N MET A 308 1.58 3.64 -7.94
CA MET A 308 2.03 4.81 -7.17
C MET A 308 1.13 5.03 -5.95
N TYR A 309 -0.19 4.98 -6.11
CA TYR A 309 -1.13 5.01 -4.97
C TYR A 309 -0.89 3.85 -4.00
N HIS A 310 -0.55 2.66 -4.51
CA HIS A 310 -0.15 1.52 -3.69
C HIS A 310 1.15 1.78 -2.90
N GLY A 311 2.13 2.43 -3.54
CA GLY A 311 3.34 2.91 -2.85
C GLY A 311 3.02 3.92 -1.75
N ALA A 312 2.09 4.85 -2.00
CA ALA A 312 1.64 5.81 -1.01
C ALA A 312 0.96 5.11 0.18
N GLU A 313 0.08 4.14 -0.05
CA GLU A 313 -0.55 3.33 0.99
C GLU A 313 0.48 2.71 1.95
N HIS A 314 1.47 2.00 1.39
CA HIS A 314 2.52 1.36 2.19
C HIS A 314 3.34 2.36 3.01
N LYS A 315 3.72 3.48 2.39
CA LYS A 315 4.51 4.51 3.05
C LYS A 315 3.74 5.17 4.19
N THR A 316 2.45 5.46 4.00
CA THR A 316 1.61 6.08 5.04
C THR A 316 1.36 5.13 6.20
N ILE A 317 1.11 3.85 5.93
CA ILE A 317 1.00 2.83 7.00
C ILE A 317 2.32 2.71 7.75
N ALA A 318 3.46 2.61 7.06
CA ALA A 318 4.76 2.52 7.70
C ALA A 318 5.08 3.75 8.58
N CYS A 319 4.70 4.96 8.13
CA CYS A 319 4.81 6.19 8.92
C CYS A 319 3.97 6.12 10.21
N TYR A 320 2.73 5.64 10.08
CA TYR A 320 1.83 5.44 11.23
C TYR A 320 2.36 4.39 12.21
N GLU A 321 2.93 3.28 11.72
CA GLU A 321 3.51 2.22 12.54
C GLU A 321 4.81 2.65 13.24
N ALA A 322 5.58 3.52 12.60
CA ALA A 322 6.74 4.19 13.20
C ALA A 322 6.32 5.23 14.25
N GLY A 323 5.02 5.56 14.34
CA GLY A 323 4.47 6.55 15.25
C GLY A 323 4.84 7.99 14.86
N GLU A 324 5.31 8.23 13.64
CA GLU A 324 5.61 9.57 13.11
C GLU A 324 4.33 10.34 12.79
N GLU A 325 4.43 11.68 12.77
CA GLU A 325 3.30 12.50 12.34
C GLU A 325 3.02 12.29 10.85
N LEU A 326 1.74 12.17 10.51
CA LEU A 326 1.27 11.92 9.15
C LEU A 326 1.36 13.18 8.28
N THR A 327 2.59 13.58 7.98
CA THR A 327 2.93 14.67 7.03
C THR A 327 3.53 14.10 5.75
N VAL A 328 3.48 14.87 4.66
CA VAL A 328 3.99 14.42 3.36
C VAL A 328 5.49 14.11 3.45
N GLU A 329 6.25 14.93 4.18
CA GLU A 329 7.69 14.83 4.35
C GLU A 329 8.11 13.55 5.09
N ASN A 330 7.37 13.18 6.14
CA ASN A 330 7.64 11.98 6.92
C ASN A 330 7.27 10.73 6.14
N VAL A 331 6.07 10.72 5.53
CA VAL A 331 5.60 9.60 4.71
C VAL A 331 6.54 9.33 3.53
N ARG A 332 7.06 10.36 2.87
CA ARG A 332 7.96 10.20 1.70
C ARG A 332 9.21 9.37 2.04
N LYS A 333 9.75 9.50 3.25
CA LYS A 333 10.98 8.81 3.70
C LYS A 333 10.76 7.31 3.97
N GLN A 334 9.51 6.89 4.19
CA GLN A 334 9.19 5.53 4.56
C GLN A 334 9.35 4.56 3.38
N SER A 335 9.47 3.28 3.72
CA SER A 335 9.59 2.20 2.73
C SER A 335 8.27 1.95 2.00
N ARG A 336 8.34 1.77 0.68
CA ARG A 336 7.22 1.29 -0.15
C ARG A 336 7.02 -0.23 -0.08
N PHE A 337 7.83 -0.94 0.71
CA PHE A 337 7.78 -2.39 0.82
C PHE A 337 7.19 -2.83 2.16
N HIS A 338 6.13 -3.61 2.12
CA HIS A 338 5.35 -3.97 3.30
C HIS A 338 4.95 -5.46 3.30
N PRO A 339 5.21 -6.23 4.38
CA PRO A 339 5.00 -7.68 4.39
C PRO A 339 3.52 -8.09 4.41
N ARG A 340 2.59 -7.21 4.79
CA ARG A 340 1.15 -7.51 4.93
C ARG A 340 0.30 -7.06 3.73
N CYS A 341 0.93 -6.94 2.55
CA CYS A 341 0.33 -6.41 1.33
C CYS A 341 -0.48 -7.46 0.54
N GLY A 342 -1.50 -7.00 -0.20
CA GLY A 342 -2.27 -7.80 -1.15
C GLY A 342 -1.45 -8.46 -2.26
N THR A 343 -0.29 -7.91 -2.66
CA THR A 343 0.57 -8.54 -3.68
C THR A 343 1.36 -9.73 -3.12
N ALA A 344 1.73 -9.68 -1.83
CA ALA A 344 2.22 -10.85 -1.13
C ALA A 344 1.11 -11.91 -1.01
N PHE A 345 -0.14 -11.49 -0.75
CA PHE A 345 -1.29 -12.39 -0.78
C PHE A 345 -1.50 -13.07 -2.14
N LEU A 346 -1.43 -12.33 -3.26
CA LEU A 346 -1.58 -12.90 -4.61
C LEU A 346 -0.53 -13.99 -4.89
N PHE A 347 0.72 -13.77 -4.47
CA PHE A 347 1.76 -14.79 -4.60
C PHE A 347 1.46 -16.05 -3.76
N ILE A 348 1.01 -15.85 -2.52
CA ILE A 348 0.59 -16.95 -1.64
C ILE A 348 -0.58 -17.72 -2.27
N VAL A 349 -1.55 -17.04 -2.89
CA VAL A 349 -2.64 -17.68 -3.64
C VAL A 349 -2.12 -18.55 -4.77
N VAL A 350 -1.16 -18.07 -5.56
CA VAL A 350 -0.54 -18.87 -6.62
C VAL A 350 0.14 -20.11 -6.04
N LEU A 351 0.96 -19.98 -4.99
CA LEU A 351 1.64 -21.13 -4.36
C LEU A 351 0.64 -22.15 -3.76
N VAL A 352 -0.33 -21.67 -2.98
CA VAL A 352 -1.36 -22.53 -2.36
C VAL A 352 -2.20 -23.21 -3.44
N SER A 353 -2.53 -22.53 -4.54
CA SER A 353 -3.27 -23.13 -5.65
C SER A 353 -2.54 -24.31 -6.29
N ILE A 354 -1.20 -24.26 -6.36
CA ILE A 354 -0.39 -25.37 -6.88
C ILE A 354 -0.49 -26.58 -5.95
N LEU A 355 -0.34 -26.35 -4.64
CA LEU A 355 -0.43 -27.41 -3.63
C LEU A 355 -1.83 -28.02 -3.58
N VAL A 356 -2.87 -27.19 -3.49
CA VAL A 356 -4.27 -27.64 -3.41
C VAL A 356 -4.69 -28.40 -4.66
N PHE A 357 -4.35 -27.91 -5.86
CA PHE A 357 -4.70 -28.62 -7.09
C PHE A 357 -3.86 -29.88 -7.31
N CYS A 358 -2.60 -29.90 -6.86
CA CYS A 358 -1.79 -31.11 -6.88
C CYS A 358 -2.41 -32.20 -5.99
N VAL A 359 -2.77 -31.86 -4.76
CA VAL A 359 -3.46 -32.75 -3.81
C VAL A 359 -4.81 -33.21 -4.39
N ALA A 360 -5.64 -32.28 -4.87
CA ALA A 360 -6.92 -32.60 -5.47
C ALA A 360 -6.79 -33.55 -6.67
N SER A 361 -5.78 -33.37 -7.52
CA SER A 361 -5.48 -34.23 -8.66
C SER A 361 -5.16 -35.67 -8.24
N VAL A 362 -4.43 -35.85 -7.14
CA VAL A 362 -4.09 -37.19 -6.59
C VAL A 362 -5.31 -37.89 -6.00
N PHE A 363 -6.16 -37.18 -5.24
CA PHE A 363 -7.30 -37.80 -4.54
C PHE A 363 -8.54 -37.99 -5.41
N ILE A 364 -8.79 -37.09 -6.36
CA ILE A 364 -10.01 -37.10 -7.21
C ILE A 364 -9.78 -37.93 -8.49
N GLY A 365 -8.52 -38.18 -8.85
CA GLY A 365 -8.13 -38.97 -10.01
C GLY A 365 -8.30 -38.23 -11.34
N VAL A 366 -7.96 -38.91 -12.45
CA VAL A 366 -8.07 -38.37 -13.80
C VAL A 366 -9.54 -38.42 -14.24
N GLN A 367 -10.28 -37.36 -13.94
CA GLN A 367 -11.63 -37.17 -14.47
C GLN A 367 -11.60 -36.51 -15.86
N VAL A 368 -12.70 -36.62 -16.60
CA VAL A 368 -12.92 -35.87 -17.84
C VAL A 368 -12.64 -34.37 -17.64
N TRP A 369 -12.07 -33.72 -18.66
CA TRP A 369 -11.47 -32.41 -18.54
C TRP A 369 -12.38 -31.35 -17.88
N TRP A 370 -13.68 -31.38 -18.21
CA TRP A 370 -14.69 -30.44 -17.70
C TRP A 370 -15.05 -30.65 -16.22
N VAL A 371 -15.08 -31.89 -15.71
CA VAL A 371 -15.32 -32.12 -14.27
C VAL A 371 -14.12 -31.61 -13.48
N ASN A 372 -12.91 -31.89 -13.96
CA ASN A 372 -11.70 -31.39 -13.33
C ASN A 372 -11.65 -29.83 -13.36
N MET A 373 -12.22 -29.20 -14.38
CA MET A 373 -12.45 -27.74 -14.36
C MET A 373 -13.44 -27.29 -13.29
N LEU A 374 -14.60 -27.95 -13.16
CA LEU A 374 -15.58 -27.61 -12.12
C LEU A 374 -15.01 -27.78 -10.70
N VAL A 375 -14.24 -28.84 -10.47
CA VAL A 375 -13.54 -29.08 -9.20
C VAL A 375 -12.58 -27.93 -8.89
N ARG A 376 -11.76 -27.51 -9.86
CA ARG A 376 -10.81 -26.41 -9.66
C ARG A 376 -11.51 -25.09 -9.36
N LEU A 377 -12.61 -24.80 -10.06
CA LEU A 377 -13.43 -23.62 -9.79
C LEU A 377 -14.04 -23.67 -8.38
N ALA A 378 -14.56 -24.83 -7.96
CA ALA A 378 -15.10 -25.05 -6.63
C ALA A 378 -14.05 -24.92 -5.51
N LEU A 379 -12.78 -25.18 -5.82
CA LEU A 379 -11.66 -25.06 -4.88
C LEU A 379 -11.10 -23.64 -4.76
N VAL A 380 -11.48 -22.69 -5.61
CA VAL A 380 -11.02 -21.27 -5.52
C VAL A 380 -11.33 -20.64 -4.14
N PRO A 381 -12.55 -20.75 -3.58
CA PRO A 381 -12.85 -20.36 -2.21
C PRO A 381 -11.84 -20.89 -1.19
N LEU A 382 -11.54 -22.18 -1.27
CA LEU A 382 -10.65 -22.88 -0.34
C LEU A 382 -9.22 -22.36 -0.46
N VAL A 383 -8.72 -22.20 -1.68
CA VAL A 383 -7.39 -21.63 -1.94
C VAL A 383 -7.29 -20.24 -1.33
N GLY A 384 -8.25 -19.35 -1.61
CA GLY A 384 -8.26 -17.99 -1.05
C GLY A 384 -8.30 -17.98 0.49
N GLY A 385 -9.11 -18.86 1.08
CA GLY A 385 -9.20 -18.99 2.53
C GLY A 385 -7.92 -19.48 3.19
N ILE A 386 -7.28 -20.52 2.65
CA ILE A 386 -5.98 -21.01 3.13
C ILE A 386 -4.91 -19.91 2.99
N SER A 387 -4.86 -19.23 1.84
CA SER A 387 -3.90 -18.16 1.59
C SER A 387 -4.06 -16.99 2.56
N TYR A 388 -5.30 -16.64 2.93
CA TYR A 388 -5.57 -15.57 3.89
C TYR A 388 -5.03 -15.94 5.28
N GLU A 389 -5.27 -17.18 5.71
CA GLU A 389 -4.80 -17.66 7.00
C GLU A 389 -3.27 -17.74 7.07
N ILE A 390 -2.63 -18.19 5.99
CA ILE A 390 -1.16 -18.20 5.89
C ILE A 390 -0.61 -16.78 5.97
N LEU A 391 -1.16 -15.83 5.19
CA LEU A 391 -0.73 -14.43 5.23
C LEU A 391 -0.87 -13.85 6.65
N ARG A 392 -2.03 -14.07 7.29
CA ARG A 392 -2.29 -13.58 8.65
C ARG A 392 -1.33 -14.21 9.66
N PHE A 393 -1.05 -15.51 9.54
CA PHE A 393 -0.11 -16.21 10.40
C PHE A 393 1.31 -15.67 10.24
N CYS A 394 1.80 -15.52 9.00
CA CYS A 394 3.14 -15.01 8.73
C CYS A 394 3.27 -13.52 9.11
N GLY A 395 2.20 -12.73 9.00
CA GLY A 395 2.18 -11.33 9.44
C GLY A 395 2.28 -11.16 10.95
N ARG A 396 1.73 -12.10 11.74
CA ARG A 396 1.89 -12.12 13.21
C ARG A 396 3.26 -12.60 13.66
N HIS A 397 3.87 -13.51 12.91
CA HIS A 397 5.14 -14.16 13.24
C HIS A 397 6.27 -13.73 12.30
N ASP A 398 6.33 -12.43 11.97
CA ASP A 398 7.32 -11.86 11.07
C ASP A 398 8.77 -11.99 11.58
N LYS A 399 8.97 -12.14 12.89
CA LYS A 399 10.28 -12.40 13.50
C LYS A 399 10.84 -13.79 13.16
N ASN A 400 9.99 -14.76 12.82
CA ASN A 400 10.42 -16.13 12.52
C ASN A 400 11.09 -16.21 11.13
N ALA A 401 12.28 -16.81 11.06
CA ALA A 401 13.06 -16.94 9.82
C ALA A 401 12.29 -17.65 8.69
N LEU A 402 11.53 -18.70 9.02
CA LEU A 402 10.70 -19.42 8.04
C LEU A 402 9.61 -18.53 7.43
N CYS A 403 8.96 -17.68 8.25
CA CYS A 403 7.96 -16.74 7.75
C CYS A 403 8.58 -15.67 6.85
N LYS A 404 9.79 -15.21 7.17
CA LYS A 404 10.55 -14.27 6.32
C LYS A 404 10.88 -14.87 4.96
N ILE A 405 11.40 -16.10 4.93
CA ILE A 405 11.72 -16.80 3.67
C ILE A 405 10.47 -16.98 2.82
N PHE A 406 9.34 -17.31 3.44
CA PHE A 406 8.08 -17.52 2.72
C PHE A 406 7.49 -16.21 2.16
N ILE A 407 7.58 -15.10 2.89
CA ILE A 407 7.08 -13.77 2.44
C ILE A 407 8.05 -13.11 1.45
N ALA A 408 9.36 -13.39 1.51
CA ALA A 408 10.38 -12.70 0.73
C ALA A 408 10.11 -12.64 -0.80
N PRO A 409 9.63 -13.71 -1.47
CA PRO A 409 9.25 -13.63 -2.87
C PRO A 409 8.09 -12.65 -3.12
N GLY A 410 7.11 -12.63 -2.22
CA GLY A 410 6.00 -11.67 -2.22
C GLY A 410 6.48 -10.22 -2.04
N LEU A 411 7.48 -9.99 -1.21
CA LEU A 411 8.13 -8.69 -1.06
C LEU A 411 8.90 -8.30 -2.34
N GLY A 412 9.55 -9.26 -3.00
CA GLY A 412 10.22 -9.06 -4.29
C GLY A 412 9.27 -8.58 -5.39
N LEU A 413 8.05 -9.11 -5.43
CA LEU A 413 6.98 -8.69 -6.36
C LEU A 413 6.55 -7.23 -6.17
N GLN A 414 6.75 -6.66 -4.98
CA GLN A 414 6.46 -5.24 -4.74
C GLN A 414 7.41 -4.33 -5.50
N LYS A 415 8.59 -4.80 -5.90
CA LYS A 415 9.46 -4.02 -6.80
C LYS A 415 8.77 -3.68 -8.13
N LEU A 416 7.88 -4.57 -8.58
CA LEU A 416 7.10 -4.42 -9.81
C LEU A 416 5.72 -3.77 -9.57
N THR A 417 5.13 -4.01 -8.40
CA THR A 417 3.74 -3.63 -8.07
C THR A 417 3.60 -2.44 -7.12
N THR A 418 4.71 -1.80 -6.77
CA THR A 418 4.72 -0.47 -6.15
C THR A 418 5.64 0.45 -6.94
N LYS A 419 5.30 1.73 -6.99
CA LYS A 419 6.11 2.80 -7.58
C LYS A 419 6.16 3.98 -6.60
N GLU A 420 7.14 4.85 -6.77
CA GLU A 420 7.26 6.05 -5.94
C GLU A 420 6.07 6.99 -6.18
N PRO A 421 5.33 7.36 -5.13
CA PRO A 421 4.19 8.27 -5.26
C PRO A 421 4.61 9.72 -5.42
N THR A 422 3.72 10.53 -5.99
CA THR A 422 3.82 12.00 -5.91
C THR A 422 3.25 12.51 -4.59
N ASP A 423 3.57 13.74 -4.23
CA ASP A 423 3.10 14.38 -2.99
C ASP A 423 1.58 14.43 -2.92
N SER A 424 0.93 14.75 -4.04
CA SER A 424 -0.52 14.71 -4.16
C SER A 424 -1.13 13.32 -3.88
N MET A 425 -0.44 12.23 -4.20
CA MET A 425 -0.91 10.88 -3.88
C MET A 425 -0.70 10.56 -2.40
N ILE A 426 0.37 11.09 -1.79
CA ILE A 426 0.62 10.97 -0.35
C ILE A 426 -0.45 11.70 0.46
N GLU A 427 -0.90 12.89 0.03
CA GLU A 427 -2.00 13.62 0.67
C GLU A 427 -3.30 12.79 0.70
N VAL A 428 -3.64 12.12 -0.41
CA VAL A 428 -4.80 11.22 -0.49
C VAL A 428 -4.64 10.04 0.47
N ALA A 429 -3.44 9.47 0.55
CA ALA A 429 -3.12 8.38 1.46
C ALA A 429 -3.27 8.83 2.93
N ILE A 430 -2.74 10.00 3.29
CA ILE A 430 -2.86 10.59 4.63
C ILE A 430 -4.33 10.80 4.99
N ALA A 431 -5.11 11.42 4.11
CA ALA A 431 -6.54 11.65 4.32
C ALA A 431 -7.30 10.33 4.56
N SER A 432 -6.98 9.28 3.79
CA SER A 432 -7.61 7.97 3.95
C SER A 432 -7.26 7.28 5.26
N VAL A 433 -6.01 7.39 5.73
CA VAL A 433 -5.58 6.79 7.01
C VAL A 433 -6.17 7.55 8.19
N GLN A 434 -6.12 8.88 8.17
CA GLN A 434 -6.67 9.73 9.24
C GLN A 434 -8.16 9.44 9.49
N ALA A 435 -8.93 9.20 8.44
CA ALA A 435 -10.35 8.87 8.53
C ALA A 435 -10.66 7.50 9.19
N VAL A 436 -9.68 6.61 9.34
CA VAL A 436 -9.87 5.27 9.91
C VAL A 436 -9.12 5.01 11.21
N ILE A 437 -8.28 5.95 11.67
CA ILE A 437 -7.60 5.84 12.96
C ILE A 437 -8.67 5.78 14.07
N PRO A 438 -8.65 4.76 14.95
CA PRO A 438 -9.58 4.68 16.05
C PRO A 438 -9.26 5.74 17.13
N GLU A 439 -10.29 6.21 17.82
CA GLU A 439 -10.13 7.10 18.99
C GLU A 439 -9.30 6.44 20.11
N ASN A 440 -9.41 5.11 20.24
CA ASN A 440 -8.62 4.32 21.16
C ASN A 440 -7.49 3.61 20.41
N SER A 441 -6.24 4.03 20.67
CA SER A 441 -5.01 3.48 20.05
C SER A 441 -4.77 1.98 20.29
N ASN A 442 -5.48 1.36 21.24
CA ASN A 442 -5.36 -0.08 21.47
C ASN A 442 -6.23 -0.93 20.53
N GLU A 443 -7.24 -0.36 19.87
CA GLU A 443 -8.19 -1.11 19.03
C GLU A 443 -7.58 -1.60 17.73
N ASP A 444 -6.57 -0.92 17.22
CA ASP A 444 -5.92 -1.26 15.96
C ASP A 444 -4.61 -2.04 16.14
N ILE A 445 -4.30 -2.56 17.32
CA ILE A 445 -3.12 -3.42 17.52
C ILE A 445 -3.34 -4.79 16.83
N TRP A 446 -2.37 -5.24 16.01
CA TRP A 446 -2.46 -6.44 15.15
C TRP A 446 -2.42 -7.81 15.85
#